data_AF-A0A371G0Q8-F1
#
_entry.id   AF-A0A371G0Q8-F1
#
_cell.length_a   1.000
_cell.length_b   1.000
_cell.length_c   1.000
_cell.angle_alpha   90.00
_cell.angle_beta   90.00
_cell.angle_gamma   90.00
#
_symmetry.space_group_name_H-M   'P 1'
#
loop_
_entity.id
_entity.type
_entity.pdbx_description
1 polymer ?
#
loop_
_entity_poly.entity_id
_entity_poly.type
_entity_poly.pdbx_seq_one_letter_code
_entity_poly.pdbx_strand_id
1 'polypeptide(L)'
;MSLPTKRSGTAGSSPSPPPPMKKAKSLFRAPSDDAVLDPSSMPLDDDLPNARAANLSRKKATPPQPAKKLLIKLHKAKPTLPTNFEEDTWAKLKSAICAIFLKQPNSCDLEKLYQAVNDLCLYKMGGNLYQRIEKECEAHISAALQALVGQSPDLVVFLSLVERCWQDLCDQMLMIRGIALYLDRTYVKQTTNVRSLWDMGLQLFRKHLSLSPEVEHKTVTGLLRMIESERKGEAVDRTLLNHLLKMFTALGIYAESFEKPFLECTSEFYAAEGVKYMQQSDVPDYLKHVETRLQEEHERCLIYLDASTRKPLIATAEKQLLERHIPAILDKGFAMLMDGNRIEDLQRMYSLFLRVNALESLRQAISSYIRRTGQGIVLDEEKDKDMVSSLLEFKASLDTTWDESFFKNDGFCNTIKDSFEHLINLRQ
;
A
#
# COMPACT_ATOMS: atom_id res chain seq x y z
N MET A 1 -57.16 6.66 -10.15
CA MET A 1 -57.14 5.30 -10.74
C MET A 1 -56.16 4.47 -9.96
N SER A 2 -56.69 3.61 -9.10
CA SER A 2 -55.95 2.75 -8.19
C SER A 2 -55.75 1.39 -8.85
N LEU A 3 -54.52 0.87 -8.85
CA LEU A 3 -54.24 -0.52 -9.19
C LEU A 3 -53.35 -1.15 -8.11
N PRO A 4 -53.50 -2.47 -7.85
CA PRO A 4 -53.27 -3.04 -6.55
C PRO A 4 -51.99 -3.87 -6.47
N THR A 5 -51.49 -3.93 -5.24
CA THR A 5 -50.49 -4.84 -4.69
C THR A 5 -50.93 -6.31 -4.78
N LYS A 6 -50.03 -7.19 -5.25
CA LYS A 6 -50.10 -8.64 -4.99
C LYS A 6 -48.78 -9.12 -4.38
N ARG A 7 -48.87 -9.49 -3.11
CA ARG A 7 -47.91 -10.35 -2.38
C ARG A 7 -48.06 -11.79 -2.88
N SER A 8 -46.95 -12.47 -3.14
CA SER A 8 -46.84 -13.92 -3.06
C SER A 8 -45.57 -14.26 -2.28
N GLY A 9 -45.74 -14.86 -1.10
CA GLY A 9 -44.66 -15.41 -0.32
C GLY A 9 -44.40 -16.86 -0.71
N THR A 10 -43.13 -17.22 -0.79
CA THR A 10 -42.64 -18.61 -0.70
C THR A 10 -41.37 -18.59 0.12
N ALA A 11 -41.42 -19.28 1.25
CA ALA A 11 -40.30 -19.49 2.16
C ALA A 11 -39.46 -20.70 1.72
N GLY A 12 -38.16 -20.62 1.99
CA GLY A 12 -37.37 -21.77 2.43
C GLY A 12 -36.46 -22.45 1.41
N SER A 13 -35.19 -22.02 1.36
CA SER A 13 -34.01 -22.92 1.47
C SER A 13 -32.72 -22.11 1.39
N SER A 14 -32.10 -21.84 2.53
CA SER A 14 -30.76 -21.24 2.64
C SER A 14 -29.69 -22.32 2.44
N PRO A 15 -28.67 -22.13 1.56
CA PRO A 15 -27.51 -23.00 1.55
C PRO A 15 -26.46 -22.50 2.56
N SER A 16 -26.07 -23.41 3.45
CA SER A 16 -25.03 -23.25 4.48
C SER A 16 -23.64 -22.96 3.89
N PRO A 17 -22.78 -22.19 4.59
CA PRO A 17 -21.45 -21.80 4.10
C PRO A 17 -20.42 -22.94 4.21
N PRO A 18 -19.40 -22.98 3.32
CA PRO A 18 -18.37 -24.02 3.35
C PRO A 18 -17.35 -23.78 4.48
N PRO A 19 -16.67 -24.83 4.98
CA PRO A 19 -15.76 -24.75 6.12
C PRO A 19 -14.41 -24.09 5.76
N PRO A 20 -13.70 -23.51 6.74
CA PRO A 20 -12.50 -22.73 6.49
C PRO A 20 -11.28 -23.61 6.15
N MET A 21 -10.62 -23.30 5.03
CA MET A 21 -9.39 -23.97 4.61
C MET A 21 -8.21 -23.55 5.49
N LYS A 22 -7.47 -24.55 5.97
CA LYS A 22 -6.30 -24.42 6.84
C LYS A 22 -5.17 -23.65 6.14
N LYS A 23 -4.61 -22.68 6.87
CA LYS A 23 -3.43 -21.87 6.50
C LYS A 23 -2.24 -22.77 6.14
N ALA A 24 -1.84 -22.76 4.87
CA ALA A 24 -0.56 -23.31 4.44
C ALA A 24 0.56 -22.34 4.86
N LYS A 25 1.47 -22.81 5.73
CA LYS A 25 2.67 -22.08 6.15
C LYS A 25 3.61 -21.94 4.95
N SER A 26 3.91 -20.69 4.61
CA SER A 26 5.00 -20.30 3.71
C SER A 26 6.34 -20.73 4.30
N LEU A 27 7.04 -21.62 3.59
CA LEU A 27 8.43 -22.00 3.83
C LEU A 27 9.33 -21.02 3.07
N PHE A 28 9.78 -19.96 3.74
CA PHE A 28 11.02 -19.27 3.39
C PHE A 28 12.01 -19.49 4.53
N ARG A 29 13.05 -20.29 4.29
CA ARG A 29 14.24 -20.35 5.14
C ARG A 29 15.48 -20.37 4.25
N ALA A 30 16.33 -19.36 4.42
CA ALA A 30 17.63 -19.22 3.80
C ALA A 30 18.61 -20.32 4.29
N PRO A 31 19.64 -20.70 3.50
CA PRO A 31 20.65 -21.65 3.96
C PRO A 31 21.75 -20.93 4.75
N SER A 32 22.17 -21.54 5.85
CA SER A 32 23.39 -21.22 6.58
C SER A 32 24.12 -22.50 6.95
N ASP A 33 25.45 -22.42 6.88
CA ASP A 33 26.49 -23.44 6.90
C ASP A 33 26.56 -24.43 8.09
N ASP A 34 27.30 -25.51 7.81
CA ASP A 34 28.19 -26.32 8.66
C ASP A 34 27.65 -27.06 9.89
N ALA A 35 27.70 -28.40 9.80
CA ALA A 35 28.08 -29.26 10.93
C ALA A 35 28.60 -30.62 10.45
N VAL A 36 29.87 -30.87 10.80
CA VAL A 36 30.63 -32.12 10.72
C VAL A 36 29.99 -33.21 11.59
N LEU A 37 29.90 -34.45 11.10
CA LEU A 37 29.46 -35.62 11.89
C LEU A 37 30.55 -36.70 11.89
N ASP A 38 31.06 -36.97 13.10
CA ASP A 38 31.93 -38.08 13.49
C ASP A 38 31.07 -39.29 13.93
N PRO A 39 31.26 -40.51 13.41
CA PRO A 39 30.51 -41.68 13.82
C PRO A 39 31.34 -42.61 14.72
N SER A 40 30.97 -42.71 16.00
CA SER A 40 31.40 -43.80 16.88
C SER A 40 30.34 -44.10 17.92
N SER A 41 29.56 -45.18 17.71
CA SER A 41 29.03 -46.07 18.77
C SER A 41 28.09 -47.15 18.17
N MET A 42 28.54 -48.40 18.23
CA MET A 42 27.71 -49.61 18.28
C MET A 42 27.89 -50.27 19.66
N PRO A 43 26.95 -51.12 20.09
CA PRO A 43 27.19 -52.58 20.16
C PRO A 43 25.96 -53.39 19.68
N LEU A 44 26.07 -54.45 18.85
CA LEU A 44 26.54 -55.83 19.06
C LEU A 44 25.70 -56.66 20.04
N ASP A 45 25.06 -57.72 19.52
CA ASP A 45 24.86 -58.99 20.23
C ASP A 45 24.93 -60.18 19.25
N ASP A 46 25.53 -61.25 19.76
CA ASP A 46 26.11 -62.45 19.14
C ASP A 46 25.16 -63.65 19.32
N ASP A 47 25.20 -64.62 18.40
CA ASP A 47 25.02 -66.05 18.73
C ASP A 47 25.44 -66.97 17.54
N LEU A 48 26.36 -67.90 17.83
CA LEU A 48 27.05 -68.88 16.96
C LEU A 48 26.59 -70.33 17.35
N PRO A 49 27.15 -71.47 16.85
CA PRO A 49 27.71 -71.88 15.55
C PRO A 49 27.29 -73.31 15.08
N ASN A 50 27.68 -73.75 13.87
CA ASN A 50 28.34 -75.07 13.70
C ASN A 50 29.13 -75.22 12.39
N ALA A 51 30.25 -75.95 12.46
CA ALA A 51 31.38 -75.92 11.52
C ALA A 51 31.37 -77.01 10.42
N ARG A 52 32.05 -76.75 9.29
CA ARG A 52 33.17 -77.56 8.75
C ARG A 52 33.74 -76.97 7.44
N ALA A 53 35.08 -76.93 7.38
CA ALA A 53 35.87 -76.32 6.32
C ALA A 53 36.15 -77.26 5.13
N ALA A 54 36.21 -76.71 3.91
CA ALA A 54 37.09 -77.18 2.84
C ALA A 54 37.29 -76.10 1.75
N ASN A 55 38.53 -75.61 1.66
CA ASN A 55 39.29 -75.14 0.48
C ASN A 55 38.58 -74.40 -0.67
N LEU A 56 39.07 -73.19 -1.01
CA LEU A 56 39.64 -72.85 -2.33
C LEU A 56 40.10 -71.37 -2.42
N SER A 57 41.42 -71.21 -2.48
CA SER A 57 42.20 -70.24 -3.29
C SER A 57 41.72 -68.80 -3.49
N ARG A 58 42.47 -67.89 -2.85
CA ARG A 58 42.53 -66.42 -3.02
C ARG A 58 42.71 -66.03 -4.51
N LYS A 59 41.71 -65.37 -5.14
CA LYS A 59 41.88 -64.63 -6.40
C LYS A 59 41.87 -63.13 -6.14
N LYS A 60 42.91 -62.45 -6.63
CA LYS A 60 43.09 -60.97 -6.62
C LYS A 60 41.85 -60.27 -7.19
N ALA A 61 41.37 -59.23 -6.50
CA ALA A 61 40.36 -58.31 -7.01
C ALA A 61 40.88 -57.57 -8.26
N THR A 62 40.04 -57.50 -9.29
CA THR A 62 40.29 -56.77 -10.55
C THR A 62 39.66 -55.37 -10.42
N PRO A 63 40.29 -54.28 -10.89
CA PRO A 63 39.70 -52.93 -10.79
C PRO A 63 38.41 -52.79 -11.64
N PRO A 64 37.50 -51.87 -11.29
CA PRO A 64 36.25 -51.68 -12.03
C PRO A 64 36.53 -51.18 -13.45
N GLN A 65 35.96 -51.85 -14.45
CA GLN A 65 36.03 -51.41 -15.84
C GLN A 65 35.29 -50.07 -16.03
N PRO A 66 35.78 -49.16 -16.90
CA PRO A 66 35.09 -47.91 -17.19
C PRO A 66 33.72 -48.18 -17.83
N ALA A 67 32.71 -47.39 -17.43
CA ALA A 67 31.34 -47.52 -17.91
C ALA A 67 31.29 -47.55 -19.45
N LYS A 68 30.70 -48.62 -20.01
CA LYS A 68 30.58 -48.81 -21.46
C LYS A 68 29.73 -47.69 -22.06
N LYS A 69 30.33 -46.82 -22.87
CA LYS A 69 29.60 -45.82 -23.67
C LYS A 69 28.76 -46.54 -24.71
N LEU A 70 27.43 -46.45 -24.60
CA LEU A 70 26.49 -46.92 -25.62
C LEU A 70 26.59 -46.00 -26.84
N LEU A 71 26.95 -46.58 -27.99
CA LEU A 71 27.14 -45.85 -29.25
C LEU A 71 25.95 -46.19 -30.16
N ILE A 72 24.97 -45.28 -30.21
CA ILE A 72 23.81 -45.42 -31.08
C ILE A 72 24.26 -45.18 -32.53
N LYS A 73 24.22 -46.22 -33.37
CA LYS A 73 24.47 -46.09 -34.81
C LYS A 73 23.24 -45.46 -35.50
N LEU A 74 23.30 -44.15 -35.79
CA LEU A 74 22.29 -43.48 -36.62
C LEU A 74 22.51 -43.84 -38.11
N HIS A 75 21.55 -44.50 -38.74
CA HIS A 75 21.57 -44.85 -40.18
C HIS A 75 20.97 -43.76 -41.09
N LYS A 76 20.60 -42.61 -40.55
CA LYS A 76 20.13 -41.43 -41.30
C LYS A 76 20.86 -40.20 -40.78
N ALA A 77 21.25 -39.28 -41.67
CA ALA A 77 21.92 -38.04 -41.32
C ALA A 77 21.18 -37.33 -40.18
N LYS A 78 21.92 -36.66 -39.28
CA LYS A 78 21.36 -35.89 -38.16
C LYS A 78 20.27 -34.96 -38.74
N PRO A 79 19.00 -35.04 -38.29
CA PRO A 79 17.96 -34.17 -38.81
C PRO A 79 18.40 -32.72 -38.59
N THR A 80 18.68 -32.03 -39.69
CA THR A 80 19.04 -30.63 -39.71
C THR A 80 17.76 -29.82 -39.69
N LEU A 81 17.71 -28.80 -38.84
CA LEU A 81 16.63 -27.83 -38.85
C LEU A 81 16.46 -27.25 -40.26
N PRO A 82 15.22 -27.07 -40.75
CA PRO A 82 14.98 -26.25 -41.92
C PRO A 82 15.61 -24.87 -41.72
N THR A 83 16.28 -24.33 -42.75
CA THR A 83 16.94 -23.02 -42.68
C THR A 83 15.99 -21.88 -42.34
N ASN A 84 14.70 -22.04 -42.63
CA ASN A 84 13.66 -21.03 -42.38
C ASN A 84 12.85 -21.28 -41.09
N PHE A 85 13.23 -22.27 -40.28
CA PHE A 85 12.46 -22.68 -39.09
C PHE A 85 12.27 -21.53 -38.09
N GLU A 86 13.30 -20.71 -37.86
CA GLU A 86 13.21 -19.55 -36.96
C GLU A 86 12.21 -18.51 -37.47
N GLU A 87 12.31 -18.12 -38.74
CA GLU A 87 11.47 -17.08 -39.33
C GLU A 87 10.01 -17.51 -39.48
N ASP A 88 9.76 -18.76 -39.90
CA ASP A 88 8.40 -19.29 -40.04
C ASP A 88 7.71 -19.44 -38.68
N THR A 89 8.46 -19.84 -37.65
CA THR A 89 7.94 -19.96 -36.28
C THR A 89 7.71 -18.59 -35.66
N TRP A 90 8.65 -17.66 -35.87
CA TRP A 90 8.51 -16.27 -35.46
C TRP A 90 7.31 -15.60 -36.13
N ALA A 91 7.08 -15.78 -37.43
CA ALA A 91 5.93 -15.19 -38.13
C ALA A 91 4.59 -15.62 -37.50
N LYS A 92 4.48 -16.90 -37.10
CA LYS A 92 3.30 -17.40 -36.37
C LYS A 92 3.16 -16.76 -34.99
N LEU A 93 4.26 -16.68 -34.23
CA LEU A 93 4.26 -16.06 -32.90
C LEU A 93 3.96 -14.57 -32.97
N LYS A 94 4.55 -13.85 -33.91
CA LYS A 94 4.28 -12.44 -34.18
C LYS A 94 2.81 -12.23 -34.52
N SER A 95 2.24 -13.03 -35.42
CA SER A 95 0.81 -12.95 -35.75
C SER A 95 -0.08 -13.15 -34.53
N ALA A 96 0.27 -14.08 -33.63
CA ALA A 96 -0.46 -14.30 -32.39
C ALA A 96 -0.31 -13.11 -31.41
N ILE A 97 0.90 -12.58 -31.23
CA ILE A 97 1.16 -11.41 -30.39
C ILE A 97 0.38 -10.19 -30.90
N CYS A 98 0.41 -9.93 -32.21
CA CYS A 98 -0.37 -8.85 -32.81
C CYS A 98 -1.88 -9.05 -32.60
N ALA A 99 -2.39 -10.28 -32.76
CA ALA A 99 -3.80 -10.57 -32.51
C ALA A 99 -4.19 -10.35 -31.03
N ILE A 100 -3.30 -10.66 -30.08
CA ILE A 100 -3.48 -10.36 -28.65
C ILE A 100 -3.59 -8.85 -28.42
N PHE A 101 -2.66 -8.05 -28.95
CA PHE A 101 -2.69 -6.60 -28.81
C PHE A 101 -3.91 -5.95 -29.48
N LEU A 102 -4.34 -6.48 -30.63
CA LEU A 102 -5.51 -6.01 -31.37
C LEU A 102 -6.85 -6.59 -30.87
N LYS A 103 -6.82 -7.43 -29.82
CA LYS A 103 -7.99 -8.16 -29.28
C LYS A 103 -8.76 -8.94 -30.35
N GLN A 104 -8.04 -9.52 -31.30
CA GLN A 104 -8.60 -10.33 -32.38
C GLN A 104 -8.51 -11.83 -32.05
N PRO A 105 -9.39 -12.68 -32.62
CA PRO A 105 -9.29 -14.12 -32.43
C PRO A 105 -7.99 -14.67 -33.00
N ASN A 106 -7.29 -15.48 -32.21
CA ASN A 106 -6.07 -16.16 -32.64
C ASN A 106 -6.41 -17.29 -33.60
N SER A 107 -5.88 -17.23 -34.83
CA SER A 107 -6.03 -18.32 -35.83
C SER A 107 -5.23 -19.58 -35.48
N CYS A 108 -4.31 -19.49 -34.51
CA CYS A 108 -3.42 -20.58 -34.09
C CYS A 108 -3.76 -21.05 -32.68
N ASP A 109 -3.74 -22.37 -32.49
CA ASP A 109 -3.95 -23.02 -31.20
C ASP A 109 -2.83 -22.67 -30.20
N LEU A 110 -3.21 -22.36 -28.96
CA LEU A 110 -2.29 -21.92 -27.90
C LEU A 110 -1.26 -23.00 -27.55
N GLU A 111 -1.63 -24.27 -27.61
CA GLU A 111 -0.70 -25.39 -27.37
C GLU A 111 0.38 -25.46 -28.44
N LYS A 112 0.02 -25.23 -29.71
CA LYS A 112 0.97 -25.19 -30.82
C LYS A 112 1.93 -23.99 -30.72
N LEU A 113 1.42 -22.85 -30.26
CA LEU A 113 2.25 -21.66 -30.02
C LEU A 113 3.23 -21.88 -28.86
N TYR A 114 2.78 -22.52 -27.77
CA TYR A 114 3.64 -22.91 -26.66
C TYR A 114 4.74 -23.88 -27.12
N GLN A 115 4.38 -24.92 -27.88
CA GLN A 115 5.34 -25.90 -28.40
C GLN A 115 6.35 -25.23 -29.35
N ALA A 116 5.90 -24.30 -30.19
CA ALA A 116 6.77 -23.50 -31.06
C ALA A 116 7.81 -22.69 -30.25
N VAL A 117 7.41 -22.06 -29.13
CA VAL A 117 8.35 -21.37 -28.24
C VAL A 117 9.33 -22.35 -27.59
N ASN A 118 8.84 -23.51 -27.15
CA ASN A 118 9.66 -24.55 -26.55
C ASN A 118 10.75 -25.03 -27.52
N ASP A 119 10.36 -25.38 -28.75
CA ASP A 119 11.29 -25.85 -29.78
C ASP A 119 12.37 -24.79 -30.07
N LEU A 120 12.00 -23.52 -30.25
CA LEU A 120 12.97 -22.42 -30.43
C LEU A 120 13.95 -22.28 -29.26
N CYS A 121 13.47 -22.44 -28.03
CA CYS A 121 14.32 -22.38 -26.84
C CYS A 121 15.26 -23.60 -26.75
N LEU A 122 14.78 -24.81 -27.11
CA LEU A 122 15.59 -26.03 -27.15
C LEU A 122 16.75 -25.92 -28.15
N TYR A 123 16.55 -25.21 -29.26
CA TYR A 123 17.59 -24.93 -30.26
C TYR A 123 18.49 -23.74 -29.91
N LYS A 124 18.48 -23.28 -28.64
CA LYS A 124 19.31 -22.17 -28.12
C LYS A 124 19.03 -20.81 -28.77
N MET A 125 17.83 -20.61 -29.31
CA MET A 125 17.42 -19.36 -29.97
C MET A 125 16.61 -18.44 -29.03
N GLY A 126 16.59 -18.74 -27.72
CA GLY A 126 15.77 -18.02 -26.73
C GLY A 126 16.09 -16.52 -26.61
N GLY A 127 17.37 -16.13 -26.75
CA GLY A 127 17.76 -14.71 -26.70
C GLY A 127 17.21 -13.88 -27.85
N ASN A 128 17.31 -14.40 -29.08
CA ASN A 128 16.72 -13.75 -30.25
C ASN A 128 15.20 -13.67 -30.11
N LEU A 129 14.56 -14.75 -29.63
CA LEU A 129 13.11 -14.77 -29.43
C LEU A 129 12.67 -13.72 -28.39
N TYR A 130 13.37 -13.60 -27.27
CA TYR A 130 13.09 -12.58 -26.25
C TYR A 130 13.16 -11.16 -26.86
N GLN A 131 14.23 -10.84 -27.58
CA GLN A 131 14.39 -9.52 -28.22
C GLN A 131 13.30 -9.23 -29.26
N ARG A 132 12.90 -10.25 -30.03
CA ARG A 132 11.83 -10.11 -31.01
C ARG A 132 10.48 -9.84 -30.33
N ILE A 133 10.17 -10.57 -29.25
CA ILE A 133 8.95 -10.32 -28.43
C ILE A 133 8.98 -8.92 -27.84
N GLU A 134 10.10 -8.51 -27.24
CA GLU A 134 10.28 -7.18 -26.66
C GLU A 134 10.01 -6.08 -27.69
N LYS A 135 10.58 -6.21 -28.90
CA LYS A 135 10.41 -5.23 -29.97
C LYS A 135 8.95 -5.10 -30.45
N GLU A 136 8.23 -6.22 -30.61
CA GLU A 136 6.83 -6.17 -31.02
C GLU A 136 5.94 -5.61 -29.90
N CYS A 137 6.17 -6.00 -28.64
CA CYS A 137 5.48 -5.43 -27.49
C CYS A 137 5.73 -3.92 -27.40
N GLU A 138 6.98 -3.47 -27.59
CA GLU A 138 7.34 -2.06 -27.54
C GLU A 138 6.59 -1.23 -28.59
N ALA A 139 6.47 -1.72 -29.82
CA ALA A 139 5.74 -1.04 -30.88
C ALA A 139 4.26 -0.84 -30.53
N HIS A 140 3.60 -1.89 -30.00
CA HIS A 140 2.20 -1.81 -29.60
C HIS A 140 1.98 -0.92 -28.37
N ILE A 141 2.82 -1.04 -27.36
CA ILE A 141 2.74 -0.23 -26.13
C ILE A 141 2.96 1.25 -26.43
N SER A 142 3.96 1.56 -27.26
CA SER A 142 4.24 2.93 -27.69
C SER A 142 3.05 3.53 -28.44
N ALA A 143 2.48 2.79 -29.40
CA ALA A 143 1.32 3.24 -30.16
C ALA A 143 0.08 3.46 -29.28
N ALA A 144 -0.17 2.57 -28.31
CA ALA A 144 -1.30 2.68 -27.39
C ALA A 144 -1.20 3.94 -26.50
N LEU A 145 -0.01 4.23 -25.96
CA LEU A 145 0.23 5.44 -25.16
C LEU A 145 0.15 6.72 -26.00
N GLN A 146 0.68 6.70 -27.23
CA GLN A 146 0.56 7.83 -28.15
C GLN A 146 -0.90 8.12 -28.54
N ALA A 147 -1.74 7.09 -28.63
CA ALA A 147 -3.17 7.26 -28.91
C ALA A 147 -3.93 7.97 -27.78
N LEU A 148 -3.37 8.06 -26.56
CA LEU A 148 -3.94 8.80 -25.44
C LEU A 148 -3.64 10.30 -25.49
N VAL A 149 -2.60 10.72 -26.23
CA VAL A 149 -2.21 12.13 -26.35
C VAL A 149 -3.34 12.93 -27.00
N GLY A 150 -3.71 14.08 -26.43
CA GLY A 150 -4.81 14.91 -26.93
C GLY A 150 -6.22 14.33 -26.74
N GLN A 151 -6.37 13.15 -26.11
CA GLN A 151 -7.69 12.58 -25.84
C GLN A 151 -8.41 13.34 -24.73
N SER A 152 -9.73 13.55 -24.93
CA SER A 152 -10.72 14.10 -23.99
C SER A 152 -10.27 15.28 -23.11
N PRO A 153 -10.88 16.48 -23.18
CA PRO A 153 -10.59 17.55 -22.22
C PRO A 153 -11.06 17.20 -20.79
N ASP A 154 -12.06 16.31 -20.65
CA ASP A 154 -12.53 15.83 -19.35
C ASP A 154 -11.52 14.86 -18.73
N LEU A 155 -11.05 15.21 -17.53
CA LEU A 155 -10.03 14.46 -16.80
C LEU A 155 -10.54 13.10 -16.32
N VAL A 156 -11.79 12.96 -15.87
CA VAL A 156 -12.31 11.69 -15.37
C VAL A 156 -12.47 10.70 -16.52
N VAL A 157 -12.96 11.18 -17.67
CA VAL A 157 -13.03 10.39 -18.90
C VAL A 157 -11.62 9.99 -19.35
N PHE A 158 -10.67 10.93 -19.32
CA PHE A 158 -9.28 10.65 -19.66
C PHE A 158 -8.64 9.58 -18.75
N LEU A 159 -8.84 9.67 -17.43
CA LEU A 159 -8.35 8.67 -16.48
C LEU A 159 -8.92 7.28 -16.77
N SER A 160 -10.19 7.18 -17.15
CA SER A 160 -10.81 5.91 -17.53
C SER A 160 -10.19 5.30 -18.81
N LEU A 161 -9.71 6.14 -19.73
CA LEU A 161 -8.97 5.69 -20.91
C LEU A 161 -7.57 5.17 -20.54
N VAL A 162 -6.88 5.86 -19.62
CA VAL A 162 -5.58 5.43 -19.11
C VAL A 162 -5.70 4.11 -18.35
N GLU A 163 -6.71 3.96 -17.49
CA GLU A 163 -6.98 2.73 -16.75
C GLU A 163 -7.25 1.57 -17.70
N ARG A 164 -8.08 1.78 -18.73
CA ARG A 164 -8.33 0.76 -19.76
C ARG A 164 -7.08 0.38 -20.51
N CYS A 165 -6.26 1.36 -20.93
CA CYS A 165 -4.99 1.10 -21.61
C CYS A 165 -4.04 0.26 -20.74
N TRP A 166 -4.00 0.54 -19.44
CA TRP A 166 -3.21 -0.21 -18.47
C TRP A 166 -3.73 -1.63 -18.26
N GLN A 167 -5.04 -1.79 -18.06
CA GLN A 167 -5.65 -3.10 -17.88
C GLN A 167 -5.46 -3.99 -19.12
N ASP A 168 -5.65 -3.40 -20.31
CA ASP A 168 -5.41 -4.08 -21.57
C ASP A 168 -3.98 -4.58 -21.68
N LEU A 169 -3.00 -3.75 -21.31
CA LEU A 169 -1.60 -4.18 -21.26
C LEU A 169 -1.40 -5.36 -20.29
N CYS A 170 -1.93 -5.27 -19.06
CA CYS A 170 -1.79 -6.35 -18.08
C CYS A 170 -2.32 -7.68 -18.62
N ASP A 171 -3.52 -7.67 -19.20
CA ASP A 171 -4.15 -8.86 -19.76
C ASP A 171 -3.35 -9.42 -20.95
N GLN A 172 -2.90 -8.54 -21.85
CA GLN A 172 -2.07 -8.91 -23.00
C GLN A 172 -0.73 -9.52 -22.58
N MET A 173 -0.05 -8.92 -21.60
CA MET A 173 1.23 -9.40 -21.10
C MET A 173 1.09 -10.73 -20.35
N LEU A 174 0.00 -10.95 -19.60
CA LEU A 174 -0.29 -12.26 -19.00
C LEU A 174 -0.48 -13.34 -20.07
N MET A 175 -1.19 -13.03 -21.16
CA MET A 175 -1.40 -13.98 -22.25
C MET A 175 -0.10 -14.30 -22.99
N ILE A 176 0.70 -13.28 -23.32
CA ILE A 176 2.01 -13.46 -23.97
C ILE A 176 2.94 -14.29 -23.07
N ARG A 177 2.95 -14.02 -21.76
CA ARG A 177 3.70 -14.82 -20.79
C ARG A 177 3.20 -16.27 -20.74
N GLY A 178 1.90 -16.50 -20.87
CA GLY A 178 1.33 -17.85 -20.95
C GLY A 178 1.85 -18.63 -22.16
N ILE A 179 1.86 -18.01 -23.34
CA ILE A 179 2.38 -18.60 -24.58
C ILE A 179 3.90 -18.83 -24.47
N ALA A 180 4.64 -17.84 -23.97
CA ALA A 180 6.09 -17.89 -23.85
C ALA A 180 6.58 -18.38 -22.48
N LEU A 181 5.78 -19.18 -21.78
CA LEU A 181 6.09 -19.61 -20.40
C LEU A 181 7.40 -20.41 -20.31
N TYR A 182 7.70 -21.21 -21.34
CA TYR A 182 8.96 -21.97 -21.39
C TYR A 182 10.17 -21.03 -21.47
N LEU A 183 10.08 -19.95 -22.27
CA LEU A 183 11.13 -18.93 -22.39
C LEU A 183 11.38 -18.24 -21.04
N ASP A 184 10.31 -17.84 -20.35
CA ASP A 184 10.36 -17.16 -19.05
C ASP A 184 10.97 -18.06 -17.95
N ARG A 185 10.68 -19.37 -17.97
CA ARG A 185 11.17 -20.33 -16.96
C ARG A 185 12.56 -20.91 -17.22
N THR A 186 13.03 -20.86 -18.47
CA THR A 186 14.33 -21.43 -18.85
C THR A 186 15.35 -20.34 -19.14
N TYR A 187 15.24 -19.67 -20.29
CA TYR A 187 16.20 -18.67 -20.73
C TYR A 187 16.30 -17.48 -19.78
N VAL A 188 15.16 -16.87 -19.43
CA VAL A 188 15.15 -15.68 -18.56
C VAL A 188 15.67 -16.00 -17.17
N LYS A 189 15.26 -17.14 -16.61
CA LYS A 189 15.71 -17.57 -15.28
C LYS A 189 17.20 -17.92 -15.22
N GLN A 190 17.77 -18.42 -16.32
CA GLN A 190 19.17 -18.82 -16.40
C GLN A 190 20.12 -17.68 -16.79
N THR A 191 19.61 -16.63 -17.42
CA THR A 191 20.43 -15.52 -17.92
C THR A 191 20.40 -14.36 -16.93
N THR A 192 21.57 -14.00 -16.39
CA THR A 192 21.71 -12.81 -15.53
C THR A 192 21.41 -11.55 -16.33
N ASN A 193 20.78 -10.56 -15.69
CA ASN A 193 20.36 -9.27 -16.27
C ASN A 193 19.23 -9.30 -17.32
N VAL A 194 18.55 -10.43 -17.55
CA VAL A 194 17.32 -10.48 -18.36
C VAL A 194 16.11 -10.41 -17.44
N ARG A 195 15.13 -9.57 -17.79
CA ARG A 195 13.90 -9.39 -17.01
C ARG A 195 12.86 -10.45 -17.37
N SER A 196 11.95 -10.73 -16.44
CA SER A 196 10.76 -11.52 -16.78
C SER A 196 9.96 -10.83 -17.87
N LEU A 197 9.20 -11.59 -18.66
CA LEU A 197 8.35 -10.98 -19.70
C LEU A 197 7.36 -9.98 -19.08
N TRP A 198 6.90 -10.23 -17.85
CA TRP A 198 6.07 -9.30 -17.11
C TRP A 198 6.80 -7.99 -16.82
N ASP A 199 7.99 -8.07 -16.20
CA ASP A 199 8.78 -6.89 -15.83
C ASP A 199 9.26 -6.11 -17.07
N MET A 200 9.52 -6.81 -18.18
CA MET A 200 9.79 -6.19 -19.48
C MET A 200 8.59 -5.35 -19.95
N GLY A 201 7.36 -5.88 -19.88
CA GLY A 201 6.15 -5.13 -20.21
C GLY A 201 5.97 -3.88 -19.34
N LEU A 202 6.20 -4.02 -18.03
CA LEU A 202 6.18 -2.89 -17.09
C LEU A 202 7.22 -1.82 -17.44
N GLN A 203 8.45 -2.24 -17.75
CA GLN A 203 9.53 -1.33 -18.11
C GLN A 203 9.22 -0.59 -19.43
N LEU A 204 8.67 -1.28 -20.43
CA LEU A 204 8.28 -0.67 -21.70
C LEU A 204 7.16 0.37 -21.50
N PHE A 205 6.15 0.05 -20.70
CA PHE A 205 5.08 1.00 -20.39
C PHE A 205 5.61 2.22 -19.62
N ARG A 206 6.43 2.01 -18.59
CA ARG A 206 7.10 3.09 -17.85
C ARG A 206 7.92 3.98 -18.79
N LYS A 207 8.73 3.38 -19.67
CA LYS A 207 9.56 4.10 -20.64
C LYS A 207 8.69 4.98 -21.54
N HIS A 208 7.67 4.43 -22.17
CA HIS A 208 6.83 5.18 -23.12
C HIS A 208 5.89 6.19 -22.44
N LEU A 209 5.49 5.94 -21.19
CA LEU A 209 4.78 6.92 -20.37
C LEU A 209 5.67 8.14 -20.09
N SER A 210 6.93 7.92 -19.71
CA SER A 210 7.90 9.00 -19.49
C SER A 210 8.25 9.79 -20.76
N LEU A 211 8.15 9.15 -21.94
CA LEU A 211 8.29 9.82 -23.24
C LEU A 211 7.03 10.61 -23.64
N SER A 212 5.92 10.43 -22.91
CA SER A 212 4.64 11.08 -23.17
C SER A 212 4.23 11.93 -21.94
N PRO A 213 4.97 13.00 -21.63
CA PRO A 213 4.80 13.76 -20.38
C PRO A 213 3.41 14.38 -20.23
N GLU A 214 2.72 14.68 -21.33
CA GLU A 214 1.33 15.13 -21.32
C GLU A 214 0.40 14.10 -20.66
N VAL A 215 0.55 12.82 -21.02
CA VAL A 215 -0.30 11.73 -20.51
C VAL A 215 -0.06 11.56 -19.01
N GLU A 216 1.21 11.52 -18.59
CA GLU A 216 1.59 11.40 -17.18
C GLU A 216 1.06 12.59 -16.37
N HIS A 217 1.35 13.83 -16.80
CA HIS A 217 0.94 15.05 -16.11
C HIS A 217 -0.58 15.16 -15.99
N LYS A 218 -1.31 14.86 -17.07
CA LYS A 218 -2.77 14.90 -17.07
C LYS A 218 -3.38 13.81 -16.20
N THR A 219 -2.76 12.63 -16.15
CA THR A 219 -3.17 11.54 -15.25
C THR A 219 -2.99 11.96 -13.80
N VAL A 220 -1.81 12.45 -13.42
CA VAL A 220 -1.55 12.94 -12.05
C VAL A 220 -2.52 14.05 -11.68
N THR A 221 -2.68 15.06 -12.55
CA THR A 221 -3.63 16.17 -12.33
C THR A 221 -5.06 15.69 -12.14
N GLY A 222 -5.51 14.71 -12.93
CA GLY A 222 -6.83 14.10 -12.79
C GLY A 222 -7.00 13.41 -11.44
N LEU A 223 -6.03 12.59 -11.02
CA LEU A 223 -6.05 11.89 -9.73
C LEU A 223 -6.13 12.89 -8.57
N LEU A 224 -5.31 13.94 -8.59
CA LEU A 224 -5.30 14.98 -7.56
C LEU A 224 -6.63 15.71 -7.46
N ARG A 225 -7.22 16.09 -8.60
CA ARG A 225 -8.54 16.75 -8.62
C ARG A 225 -9.66 15.84 -8.13
N MET A 226 -9.66 14.56 -8.48
CA MET A 226 -10.63 13.61 -7.94
C MET A 226 -10.53 13.52 -6.42
N ILE A 227 -9.32 13.44 -5.86
CA ILE A 227 -9.14 13.40 -4.40
C ILE A 227 -9.58 14.73 -3.74
N GLU A 228 -9.29 15.87 -4.37
CA GLU A 228 -9.75 17.17 -3.88
C GLU A 228 -11.29 17.30 -3.91
N SER A 229 -11.94 16.84 -4.98
CA SER A 229 -13.40 16.74 -5.08
C SER A 229 -13.97 15.87 -3.97
N GLU A 230 -13.36 14.71 -3.69
CA GLU A 230 -13.79 13.86 -2.58
C GLU A 230 -13.66 14.55 -1.22
N ARG A 231 -12.59 15.33 -0.98
CA ARG A 231 -12.45 16.14 0.24
C ARG A 231 -13.54 17.21 0.36
N LYS A 232 -14.09 17.68 -0.74
CA LYS A 232 -15.23 18.61 -0.77
C LYS A 232 -16.59 17.92 -0.58
N GLY A 233 -16.60 16.59 -0.42
CA GLY A 233 -17.81 15.79 -0.22
C GLY A 233 -18.46 15.32 -1.53
N GLU A 234 -17.79 15.48 -2.67
CA GLU A 234 -18.28 14.97 -3.95
C GLU A 234 -18.05 13.45 -4.03
N ALA A 235 -19.00 12.72 -4.61
CA ALA A 235 -18.83 11.30 -4.87
C ALA A 235 -17.84 11.08 -6.03
N VAL A 236 -16.84 10.24 -5.81
CA VAL A 236 -15.82 9.90 -6.81
C VAL A 236 -15.68 8.40 -7.00
N ASP A 237 -15.18 7.99 -8.15
CA ASP A 237 -14.85 6.58 -8.41
C ASP A 237 -13.56 6.19 -7.69
N ARG A 238 -13.70 5.66 -6.48
CA ARG A 238 -12.60 5.13 -5.65
C ARG A 238 -11.91 3.92 -6.28
N THR A 239 -12.59 3.18 -7.15
CA THR A 239 -12.02 2.00 -7.84
C THR A 239 -11.02 2.47 -8.89
N LEU A 240 -11.40 3.47 -9.69
CA LEU A 240 -10.52 4.10 -10.67
C LEU A 240 -9.25 4.68 -10.01
N LEU A 241 -9.41 5.41 -8.89
CA LEU A 241 -8.29 5.91 -8.09
C LEU A 241 -7.36 4.76 -7.66
N ASN A 242 -7.92 3.70 -7.07
CA ASN A 242 -7.15 2.55 -6.59
C ASN A 242 -6.36 1.88 -7.72
N HIS A 243 -7.00 1.62 -8.86
CA HIS A 243 -6.36 0.96 -10.00
C HIS A 243 -5.21 1.79 -10.57
N LEU A 244 -5.42 3.09 -10.79
CA LEU A 244 -4.38 3.96 -11.33
C LEU A 244 -3.24 4.18 -10.34
N LEU A 245 -3.52 4.35 -9.04
CA LEU A 245 -2.45 4.48 -8.05
C LEU A 245 -1.63 3.19 -7.93
N LYS A 246 -2.27 2.01 -8.01
CA LYS A 246 -1.57 0.73 -8.11
C LYS A 246 -0.74 0.59 -9.39
N MET A 247 -1.19 1.14 -10.51
CA MET A 247 -0.38 1.23 -11.73
C MET A 247 0.90 2.02 -11.44
N PHE A 248 0.82 3.21 -10.81
CA PHE A 248 2.00 3.99 -10.46
C PHE A 248 2.95 3.24 -9.51
N THR A 249 2.42 2.48 -8.55
CA THR A 249 3.22 1.62 -7.66
C THR A 249 3.89 0.48 -8.43
N ALA A 250 3.15 -0.23 -9.29
CA ALA A 250 3.67 -1.32 -10.12
C ALA A 250 4.76 -0.85 -11.10
N LEU A 251 4.64 0.37 -11.62
CA LEU A 251 5.65 0.99 -12.48
C LEU A 251 6.83 1.56 -11.69
N GLY A 252 6.75 1.63 -10.36
CA GLY A 252 7.80 2.18 -9.49
C GLY A 252 8.02 3.68 -9.68
N ILE A 253 6.95 4.43 -9.96
CA ILE A 253 6.98 5.90 -10.15
C ILE A 253 6.07 6.64 -9.16
N TYR A 254 5.32 5.92 -8.31
CA TYR A 254 4.37 6.50 -7.36
C TYR A 254 4.96 7.63 -6.50
N ALA A 255 6.10 7.39 -5.84
CA ALA A 255 6.70 8.37 -4.93
C ALA A 255 7.11 9.67 -5.63
N GLU A 256 7.69 9.56 -6.83
CA GLU A 256 8.24 10.71 -7.56
C GLU A 256 7.17 11.46 -8.36
N SER A 257 6.31 10.75 -9.08
CA SER A 257 5.34 11.34 -10.00
C SER A 257 4.02 11.73 -9.33
N PHE A 258 3.61 11.05 -8.24
CA PHE A 258 2.32 11.27 -7.60
C PHE A 258 2.42 11.72 -6.14
N GLU A 259 3.18 11.03 -5.28
CA GLU A 259 3.15 11.27 -3.83
C GLU A 259 3.62 12.68 -3.46
N LYS A 260 4.71 13.15 -4.08
CA LYS A 260 5.21 14.52 -3.88
C LYS A 260 4.16 15.60 -4.21
N PRO A 261 3.62 15.67 -5.44
CA PRO A 261 2.59 16.68 -5.75
C PRO A 261 1.30 16.45 -4.95
N PHE A 262 0.97 15.21 -4.61
CA PHE A 262 -0.18 14.91 -3.73
C PHE A 262 -0.03 15.53 -2.34
N LEU A 263 1.13 15.41 -1.71
CA LEU A 263 1.39 16.00 -0.39
C LEU A 263 1.44 17.53 -0.47
N GLU A 264 1.98 18.10 -1.54
CA GLU A 264 1.99 19.55 -1.79
C GLU A 264 0.56 20.11 -1.92
N CYS A 265 -0.26 19.55 -2.82
CA CYS A 265 -1.66 19.95 -2.96
C CYS A 265 -2.46 19.74 -1.67
N THR A 266 -2.15 18.68 -0.92
CA THR A 266 -2.79 18.44 0.39
C THR A 266 -2.41 19.50 1.41
N SER A 267 -1.13 19.90 1.45
CA SER A 267 -0.66 20.96 2.32
C SER A 267 -1.34 22.29 2.00
N GLU A 268 -1.48 22.63 0.72
CA GLU A 268 -2.17 23.85 0.28
C GLU A 268 -3.67 23.82 0.63
N PHE A 269 -4.34 22.70 0.35
CA PHE A 269 -5.75 22.49 0.66
C PHE A 269 -6.03 22.70 2.15
N TYR A 270 -5.30 22.01 3.03
CA TYR A 270 -5.52 22.11 4.47
C TYR A 270 -5.02 23.43 5.07
N ALA A 271 -4.03 24.10 4.48
CA ALA A 271 -3.64 25.45 4.88
C ALA A 271 -4.79 26.43 4.66
N ALA A 272 -5.45 26.37 3.50
CA ALA A 272 -6.61 27.22 3.20
C ALA A 272 -7.82 26.86 4.06
N GLU A 273 -8.10 25.57 4.24
CA GLU A 273 -9.22 25.10 5.04
C GLU A 273 -9.08 25.47 6.52
N GLY A 274 -7.89 25.28 7.11
CA GLY A 274 -7.61 25.62 8.51
C GLY A 274 -7.86 27.10 8.81
N VAL A 275 -7.34 28.00 7.98
CA VAL A 275 -7.58 29.45 8.11
C VAL A 275 -9.07 29.78 8.00
N LYS A 276 -9.76 29.22 6.99
CA LYS A 276 -11.19 29.49 6.76
C LYS A 276 -12.03 29.03 7.95
N TYR A 277 -11.88 27.78 8.38
CA TYR A 277 -12.70 27.24 9.47
C TYR A 277 -12.38 27.88 10.82
N MET A 278 -11.12 28.23 11.10
CA MET A 278 -10.75 28.91 12.34
C MET A 278 -11.30 30.35 12.46
N GLN A 279 -11.71 30.94 11.33
CA GLN A 279 -12.39 32.24 11.29
C GLN A 279 -13.92 32.11 11.37
N GLN A 280 -14.49 31.02 10.83
CA GLN A 280 -15.93 30.86 10.65
C GLN A 280 -16.61 30.01 11.73
N SER A 281 -15.85 29.21 12.47
CA SER A 281 -16.37 28.27 13.49
C SER A 281 -15.82 28.61 14.87
N ASP A 282 -16.53 28.17 15.90
CA ASP A 282 -15.99 28.16 17.25
C ASP A 282 -14.94 27.03 17.41
N VAL A 283 -14.22 27.06 18.53
CA VAL A 283 -13.16 26.07 18.79
C VAL A 283 -13.69 24.63 18.94
N PRO A 284 -14.80 24.35 19.66
CA PRO A 284 -15.40 23.01 19.68
C PRO A 284 -15.64 22.43 18.28
N ASP A 285 -16.33 23.18 17.42
CA ASP A 285 -16.69 22.72 16.07
C ASP A 285 -15.44 22.58 15.19
N TYR A 286 -14.49 23.51 15.33
CA TYR A 286 -13.19 23.42 14.65
C TYR A 286 -12.45 22.12 15.00
N LEU A 287 -12.30 21.81 16.30
CA LEU A 287 -11.58 20.60 16.73
C LEU A 287 -12.27 19.31 16.26
N LYS A 288 -13.61 19.29 16.26
CA LYS A 288 -14.39 18.18 15.71
C LYS A 288 -14.21 18.03 14.20
N HIS A 289 -14.17 19.14 13.47
CA HIS A 289 -13.85 19.15 12.03
C HIS A 289 -12.46 18.56 11.78
N VAL A 290 -11.45 18.95 12.55
CA VAL A 290 -10.09 18.42 12.41
C VAL A 290 -10.04 16.92 12.69
N GLU A 291 -10.68 16.46 13.77
CA GLU A 291 -10.79 15.02 14.07
C GLU A 291 -11.41 14.23 12.91
N THR A 292 -12.48 14.77 12.33
CA THR A 292 -13.15 14.18 11.15
C THR A 292 -12.20 14.11 9.95
N ARG A 293 -11.50 15.21 9.63
CA ARG A 293 -10.53 15.24 8.51
C ARG A 293 -9.40 14.23 8.69
N LEU A 294 -8.85 14.11 9.90
CA LEU A 294 -7.79 13.12 10.17
C LEU A 294 -8.28 11.68 9.98
N GLN A 295 -9.53 11.40 10.36
CA GLN A 295 -10.15 10.10 10.14
C GLN A 295 -10.40 9.82 8.65
N GLU A 296 -10.93 10.80 7.91
CA GLU A 296 -11.13 10.67 6.46
C GLU A 296 -9.81 10.41 5.71
N GLU A 297 -8.74 11.14 6.02
CA GLU A 297 -7.42 10.89 5.39
C GLU A 297 -6.87 9.51 5.78
N HIS A 298 -7.13 9.06 7.00
CA HIS A 298 -6.76 7.71 7.41
C HIS A 298 -7.49 6.66 6.57
N GLU A 299 -8.78 6.84 6.32
CA GLU A 299 -9.59 5.94 5.47
C GLU A 299 -9.15 5.97 4.01
N ARG A 300 -8.85 7.15 3.44
CA ARG A 300 -8.30 7.29 2.08
C ARG A 300 -7.02 6.48 1.91
N CYS A 301 -6.15 6.48 2.94
CA CYS A 301 -4.94 5.65 2.94
C CYS A 301 -5.23 4.15 2.87
N LEU A 302 -6.29 3.69 3.51
CA LEU A 302 -6.66 2.27 3.52
C LEU A 302 -7.35 1.85 2.22
N ILE A 303 -8.08 2.77 1.58
CA ILE A 303 -8.89 2.45 0.41
C ILE A 303 -8.06 2.45 -0.88
N TYR A 304 -7.22 3.46 -1.13
CA TYR A 304 -6.58 3.60 -2.45
C TYR A 304 -5.15 4.14 -2.49
N LEU A 305 -4.61 4.76 -1.42
CA LEU A 305 -3.22 5.23 -1.42
C LEU A 305 -2.24 4.12 -1.06
N ASP A 306 -0.96 4.32 -1.39
CA ASP A 306 0.11 3.43 -0.91
C ASP A 306 0.31 3.58 0.60
N ALA A 307 0.68 2.47 1.26
CA ALA A 307 0.94 2.45 2.70
C ALA A 307 2.09 3.39 3.10
N SER A 308 3.04 3.68 2.20
CA SER A 308 4.11 4.66 2.42
C SER A 308 3.57 6.06 2.72
N THR A 309 2.45 6.42 2.10
CA THR A 309 1.88 7.78 2.15
C THR A 309 1.18 8.10 3.46
N ARG A 310 0.78 7.08 4.24
CA ARG A 310 -0.02 7.28 5.46
C ARG A 310 0.65 8.23 6.46
N LYS A 311 1.92 8.01 6.79
CA LYS A 311 2.64 8.84 7.75
C LYS A 311 2.79 10.30 7.27
N PRO A 312 3.34 10.57 6.07
CA PRO A 312 3.51 11.94 5.60
C PRO A 312 2.17 12.67 5.35
N LEU A 313 1.11 11.95 4.96
CA LEU A 313 -0.21 12.54 4.76
C LEU A 313 -0.81 13.04 6.07
N ILE A 314 -0.84 12.18 7.09
CA ILE A 314 -1.39 12.52 8.41
C ILE A 314 -0.57 13.65 9.05
N ALA A 315 0.76 13.58 8.97
CA ALA A 315 1.63 14.65 9.48
C ALA A 315 1.38 16.00 8.76
N THR A 316 1.13 15.97 7.45
CA THR A 316 0.76 17.18 6.69
C THR A 316 -0.57 17.75 7.17
N ALA A 317 -1.60 16.93 7.34
CA ALA A 317 -2.90 17.38 7.83
C ALA A 317 -2.82 17.93 9.28
N GLU A 318 -2.12 17.24 10.17
CA GLU A 318 -1.88 17.68 11.56
C GLU A 318 -1.14 19.01 11.61
N LYS A 319 -0.09 19.19 10.79
CA LYS A 319 0.65 20.45 10.71
C LYS A 319 -0.24 21.61 10.27
N GLN A 320 -1.03 21.40 9.22
CA GLN A 320 -1.83 22.46 8.62
C GLN A 320 -3.07 22.81 9.44
N LEU A 321 -3.76 21.81 9.99
CA LEU A 321 -5.01 22.01 10.73
C LEU A 321 -4.81 22.23 12.24
N LEU A 322 -3.74 21.70 12.84
CA LEU A 322 -3.50 21.83 14.28
C LEU A 322 -2.29 22.71 14.58
N GLU A 323 -1.09 22.27 14.20
CA GLU A 323 0.16 22.87 14.67
C GLU A 323 0.23 24.38 14.42
N ARG A 324 -0.15 24.80 13.21
CA ARG A 324 -0.20 26.23 12.82
C ARG A 324 -1.23 27.06 13.58
N HIS A 325 -2.26 26.43 14.12
CA HIS A 325 -3.41 27.10 14.73
C HIS A 325 -3.46 26.98 16.25
N ILE A 326 -2.50 26.29 16.89
CA ILE A 326 -2.43 26.12 18.36
C ILE A 326 -2.64 27.43 19.12
N PRO A 327 -1.93 28.55 18.83
CA PRO A 327 -2.14 29.79 19.57
C PRO A 327 -3.57 30.30 19.44
N ALA A 328 -4.12 30.33 18.21
CA ALA A 328 -5.46 30.81 17.95
C ALA A 328 -6.55 29.93 18.61
N ILE A 329 -6.35 28.61 18.65
CA ILE A 329 -7.24 27.66 19.31
C ILE A 329 -7.28 27.94 20.82
N LEU A 330 -6.11 28.11 21.45
CA LEU A 330 -6.01 28.36 22.89
C LEU A 330 -6.57 29.74 23.25
N ASP A 331 -6.17 30.79 22.53
CA ASP A 331 -6.56 32.17 22.81
C ASP A 331 -8.07 32.40 22.68
N LYS A 332 -8.71 31.78 21.67
CA LYS A 332 -10.14 31.96 21.42
C LYS A 332 -11.03 31.01 22.22
N GLY A 333 -10.57 29.77 22.46
CA GLY A 333 -11.45 28.69 22.88
C GLY A 333 -11.19 28.17 24.28
N PHE A 334 -9.95 28.19 24.77
CA PHE A 334 -9.61 27.43 25.97
C PHE A 334 -10.40 27.90 27.20
N ALA A 335 -10.44 29.21 27.45
CA ALA A 335 -11.22 29.77 28.55
C ALA A 335 -12.72 29.43 28.44
N MET A 336 -13.29 29.55 27.24
CA MET A 336 -14.71 29.25 26.99
C MET A 336 -15.04 27.78 27.30
N LEU A 337 -14.16 26.84 26.92
CA LEU A 337 -14.34 25.42 27.21
C LEU A 337 -14.28 25.13 28.72
N MET A 338 -13.33 25.76 29.43
CA MET A 338 -13.18 25.63 30.88
C MET A 338 -14.38 26.22 31.63
N ASP A 339 -14.78 27.45 31.28
CA ASP A 339 -15.91 28.15 31.90
C ASP A 339 -17.23 27.40 31.67
N GLY A 340 -17.40 26.79 30.50
CA GLY A 340 -18.57 25.98 30.14
C GLY A 340 -18.54 24.53 30.62
N ASN A 341 -17.50 24.12 31.36
CA ASN A 341 -17.25 22.73 31.78
C ASN A 341 -17.43 21.71 30.63
N ARG A 342 -16.89 22.02 29.45
CA ARG A 342 -17.05 21.26 28.20
C ARG A 342 -16.06 20.09 28.15
N ILE A 343 -16.26 19.10 29.02
CA ILE A 343 -15.33 17.96 29.22
C ILE A 343 -14.99 17.23 27.91
N GLU A 344 -15.98 16.88 27.09
CA GLU A 344 -15.74 16.15 25.82
C GLU A 344 -14.88 16.95 24.84
N ASP A 345 -15.08 18.26 24.78
CA ASP A 345 -14.33 19.14 23.89
C ASP A 345 -12.90 19.36 24.41
N LEU A 346 -12.71 19.39 25.73
CA LEU A 346 -11.39 19.43 26.38
C LEU A 346 -10.62 18.11 26.20
N GLN A 347 -11.30 16.95 26.29
CA GLN A 347 -10.73 15.65 25.93
C GLN A 347 -10.23 15.65 24.48
N ARG A 348 -11.08 16.11 23.55
CA ARG A 348 -10.70 16.20 22.13
C ARG A 348 -9.51 17.12 21.92
N MET A 349 -9.50 18.29 22.57
CA MET A 349 -8.37 19.22 22.51
C MET A 349 -7.09 18.55 23.02
N TYR A 350 -7.12 17.86 24.16
CA TYR A 350 -5.98 17.14 24.71
C TYR A 350 -5.47 16.07 23.75
N SER A 351 -6.36 15.20 23.24
CA SER A 351 -5.99 14.13 22.32
C SER A 351 -5.39 14.66 21.02
N LEU A 352 -5.91 15.76 20.47
CA LEU A 352 -5.36 16.38 19.27
C LEU A 352 -4.00 17.04 19.55
N PHE A 353 -3.84 17.73 20.68
CA PHE A 353 -2.58 18.39 21.05
C PHE A 353 -1.47 17.38 21.37
N LEU A 354 -1.82 16.21 21.88
CA LEU A 354 -0.88 15.10 22.08
C LEU A 354 -0.24 14.68 20.76
N ARG A 355 -1.01 14.65 19.66
CA ARG A 355 -0.52 14.21 18.33
C ARG A 355 0.55 15.13 17.75
N VAL A 356 0.47 16.42 18.04
CA VAL A 356 1.42 17.45 17.57
C VAL A 356 2.42 17.89 18.64
N ASN A 357 2.54 17.13 19.74
CA ASN A 357 3.45 17.44 20.85
C ASN A 357 3.25 18.85 21.47
N ALA A 358 2.00 19.33 21.50
CA ALA A 358 1.64 20.69 21.94
C ALA A 358 1.11 20.76 23.38
N LEU A 359 1.29 19.69 24.17
CA LEU A 359 0.78 19.63 25.55
C LEU A 359 1.38 20.72 26.45
N GLU A 360 2.60 21.20 26.17
CA GLU A 360 3.21 22.29 26.92
C GLU A 360 2.45 23.61 26.73
N SER A 361 2.02 23.93 25.50
CA SER A 361 1.18 25.11 25.23
C SER A 361 -0.16 25.00 25.95
N LEU A 362 -0.75 23.80 26.01
CA LEU A 362 -1.98 23.57 26.76
C LEU A 362 -1.77 23.71 28.29
N ARG A 363 -0.62 23.27 28.83
CA ARG A 363 -0.23 23.52 30.24
C ARG A 363 -0.07 25.01 30.54
N GLN A 364 0.49 25.78 29.63
CA GLN A 364 0.60 27.22 29.80
C GLN A 364 -0.76 27.91 29.76
N ALA A 365 -1.67 27.47 28.89
CA ALA A 365 -3.03 27.96 28.83
C ALA A 365 -3.81 27.68 30.12
N ILE A 366 -3.73 26.47 30.68
CA ILE A 366 -4.40 26.14 31.95
C ILE A 366 -3.83 26.94 33.12
N SER A 367 -2.50 27.08 33.21
CA SER A 367 -1.85 27.90 34.24
C SER A 367 -2.34 29.36 34.18
N SER A 368 -2.37 29.92 32.97
CA SER A 368 -2.80 31.30 32.74
C SER A 368 -4.29 31.49 33.05
N TYR A 369 -5.12 30.52 32.66
CA TYR A 369 -6.55 30.50 32.99
C TYR A 369 -6.77 30.45 34.51
N ILE A 370 -6.11 29.53 35.22
CA ILE A 370 -6.21 29.40 36.67
C ILE A 370 -5.84 30.70 37.36
N ARG A 371 -4.69 31.29 37.01
CA ARG A 371 -4.22 32.54 37.61
C ARG A 371 -5.21 33.68 37.40
N ARG A 372 -5.71 33.85 36.17
CA ARG A 372 -6.65 34.92 35.82
C ARG A 372 -8.01 34.75 36.51
N THR A 373 -8.61 33.56 36.42
CA THR A 373 -9.93 33.28 37.01
C THR A 373 -9.86 33.29 38.54
N GLY A 374 -8.82 32.68 39.11
CA GLY A 374 -8.60 32.67 40.55
C GLY A 374 -8.33 34.06 41.13
N GLN A 375 -7.55 34.91 40.46
CA GLN A 375 -7.35 36.31 40.87
C GLN A 375 -8.67 37.07 40.91
N GLY A 376 -9.56 36.85 39.94
CA GLY A 376 -10.89 37.45 39.91
C GLY A 376 -11.76 37.03 41.12
N ILE A 377 -11.61 35.81 41.62
CA ILE A 377 -12.31 35.33 42.83
C ILE A 377 -11.71 35.93 44.10
N VAL A 378 -10.38 36.01 44.18
CA VAL A 378 -9.65 36.40 45.39
C VAL A 378 -9.69 37.92 45.66
N LEU A 379 -9.73 38.73 44.59
CA LEU A 379 -9.68 40.20 44.64
C LEU A 379 -11.08 40.86 44.64
N ASP A 380 -12.16 40.09 44.55
CA ASP A 380 -13.54 40.61 44.59
C ASP A 380 -13.95 40.91 46.04
N GLU A 381 -13.71 42.15 46.48
CA GLU A 381 -14.03 42.63 47.84
C GLU A 381 -15.54 42.55 48.18
N GLU A 382 -16.42 42.58 47.18
CA GLU A 382 -17.88 42.50 47.40
C GLU A 382 -18.34 41.08 47.74
N LYS A 383 -17.62 40.06 47.24
CA LYS A 383 -17.94 38.64 47.44
C LYS A 383 -17.04 37.93 48.46
N ASP A 384 -16.41 38.69 49.34
CA ASP A 384 -15.39 38.14 50.23
C ASP A 384 -15.90 37.03 51.17
N LYS A 385 -17.20 37.11 51.54
CA LYS A 385 -17.87 36.08 52.35
C LYS A 385 -18.01 34.73 51.64
N ASP A 386 -18.12 34.75 50.32
CA ASP A 386 -18.33 33.56 49.48
C ASP A 386 -17.03 33.09 48.80
N MET A 387 -15.91 33.79 49.04
CA MET A 387 -14.63 33.51 48.40
C MET A 387 -14.18 32.05 48.62
N VAL A 388 -14.19 31.57 49.86
CA VAL A 388 -13.70 30.22 50.18
C VAL A 388 -14.55 29.15 49.49
N SER A 389 -15.88 29.33 49.46
CA SER A 389 -16.79 28.41 48.74
C SER A 389 -16.49 28.41 47.25
N SER A 390 -16.35 29.61 46.65
CA SER A 390 -16.06 29.78 45.24
C SER A 390 -14.71 29.16 44.84
N LEU A 391 -13.69 29.27 45.69
CA LEU A 391 -12.37 28.64 45.47
C LEU A 391 -12.43 27.11 45.55
N LEU A 392 -13.21 26.55 46.48
CA LEU A 392 -13.41 25.10 46.59
C LEU A 392 -14.14 24.54 45.37
N GLU A 393 -15.19 25.21 44.91
CA GLU A 393 -15.92 24.86 43.69
C GLU A 393 -15.03 24.96 42.45
N PHE A 394 -14.25 26.04 42.33
CA PHE A 394 -13.29 26.21 41.25
C PHE A 394 -12.23 25.10 41.24
N LYS A 395 -11.68 24.75 42.40
CA LYS A 395 -10.73 23.64 42.53
C LYS A 395 -11.35 22.30 42.15
N ALA A 396 -12.57 22.02 42.58
CA ALA A 396 -13.29 20.80 42.23
C ALA A 396 -13.54 20.67 40.72
N SER A 397 -13.89 21.78 40.05
CA SER A 397 -14.04 21.84 38.59
C SER A 397 -12.72 21.52 37.86
N LEU A 398 -11.60 22.07 38.34
CA LEU A 398 -10.28 21.77 37.77
C LEU A 398 -9.82 20.34 37.99
N ASP A 399 -10.11 19.77 39.16
CA ASP A 399 -9.83 18.36 39.45
C ASP A 399 -10.64 17.42 38.55
N THR A 400 -11.91 17.76 38.32
CA THR A 400 -12.78 17.03 37.38
C THR A 400 -12.23 17.12 35.96
N THR A 401 -11.83 18.32 35.52
CA THR A 401 -11.20 18.51 34.21
C THR A 401 -9.88 17.74 34.08
N TRP A 402 -9.05 17.74 35.12
CA TRP A 402 -7.78 17.00 35.11
C TRP A 402 -7.99 15.48 35.05
N ASP A 403 -8.94 14.95 35.81
CA ASP A 403 -9.28 13.53 35.81
C ASP A 403 -9.87 13.13 34.45
N GLU A 404 -10.97 13.77 34.06
CA GLU A 404 -11.78 13.35 32.92
C GLU A 404 -11.19 13.83 31.59
N SER A 405 -10.71 15.06 31.48
CA SER A 405 -10.25 15.65 30.21
C SER A 405 -8.79 15.39 29.89
N PHE A 406 -7.93 15.40 30.91
CA PHE A 406 -6.49 15.25 30.74
C PHE A 406 -5.96 13.89 31.20
N PHE A 407 -6.87 12.92 31.43
CA PHE A 407 -6.57 11.52 31.73
C PHE A 407 -5.58 11.35 32.89
N LYS A 408 -5.73 12.14 33.96
CA LYS A 408 -4.84 12.16 35.13
C LYS A 408 -3.36 12.40 34.79
N ASN A 409 -3.06 13.15 33.74
CA ASN A 409 -1.68 13.45 33.39
C ASN A 409 -0.96 14.21 34.53
N ASP A 410 0.17 13.67 35.01
CA ASP A 410 0.92 14.23 36.15
C ASP A 410 1.43 15.65 35.89
N GLY A 411 1.81 15.94 34.64
CA GLY A 411 2.27 17.28 34.25
C GLY A 411 1.20 18.34 34.47
N PHE A 412 -0.05 18.04 34.13
CA PHE A 412 -1.18 18.93 34.38
C PHE A 412 -1.53 19.04 35.87
N CYS A 413 -1.43 17.93 36.63
CA CYS A 413 -1.61 17.94 38.09
C CYS A 413 -0.65 18.94 38.76
N ASN A 414 0.63 18.87 38.40
CA ASN A 414 1.65 19.77 38.94
C ASN A 414 1.38 21.22 38.55
N THR A 415 1.06 21.48 37.27
CA THR A 415 0.71 22.84 36.81
C THR A 415 -0.49 23.44 37.56
N ILE A 416 -1.53 22.63 37.83
CA ILE A 416 -2.70 23.07 38.59
C ILE A 416 -2.29 23.41 40.03
N LYS A 417 -1.49 22.55 40.69
CA LYS A 417 -1.00 22.78 42.06
C LYS A 417 -0.18 24.07 42.15
N ASP A 418 0.83 24.22 41.30
CA ASP A 418 1.72 25.39 41.30
C ASP A 418 0.94 26.69 41.04
N SER A 419 -0.05 26.64 40.16
CA SER A 419 -0.91 27.80 39.85
C SER A 419 -1.84 28.15 41.01
N PHE A 420 -2.38 27.15 41.72
CA PHE A 420 -3.20 27.35 42.92
C PHE A 420 -2.39 27.86 44.11
N GLU A 421 -1.19 27.35 44.32
CA GLU A 421 -0.30 27.84 45.38
C GLU A 421 0.01 29.33 45.18
N HIS A 422 0.30 29.72 43.93
CA HIS A 422 0.49 31.13 43.59
C HIS A 422 -0.75 31.99 43.88
N LEU A 423 -1.96 31.48 43.62
CA LEU A 423 -3.21 32.19 43.94
C LEU A 423 -3.40 32.43 45.43
N ILE A 424 -3.12 31.42 46.26
CA ILE A 424 -3.24 31.53 47.73
C ILE A 424 -2.24 32.54 48.29
N ASN A 425 -1.03 32.56 47.73
CA ASN A 425 0.03 33.46 48.16
C ASN A 425 -0.18 34.93 47.75
N LEU A 426 -1.11 35.24 46.83
CA LEU A 426 -1.40 36.62 46.42
C LEU A 426 -2.16 37.44 47.47
N ARG A 427 -2.73 36.79 48.49
CA ARG A 427 -3.56 37.43 49.52
C ARG A 427 -2.98 37.32 50.94
N GLN A 428 -1.83 36.67 51.10
CA GLN A 428 -1.01 36.79 52.31
C GLN A 428 -0.26 38.12 52.28
#